data_AF-A0A960W5S2-F1
#
_entry.id   AF-A0A960W5S2-F1
#
_cell.length_a   1.000
_cell.length_b   1.000
_cell.length_c   1.000
_cell.angle_alpha   90.00
_cell.angle_beta   90.00
_cell.angle_gamma   90.00
#
_symmetry.space_group_name_H-M   'P 1'
#
loop_
_entity.id
_entity.type
_entity.pdbx_description
1 polymer ?
#
loop_
_entity_poly.entity_id
_entity_poly.type
_entity_poly.pdbx_seq_one_letter_code
_entity_poly.pdbx_strand_id
1 'polypeptide(L)' 'MIEEKIYSKVQLLPEDIKLEVLNYIESLLNKYKEKRNIHKVPKFGCMKGVFKMSQDFDEPLDDFKEYMP' A
#
# COMPACT_ATOMS: atom_id res chain seq x y z
N MET A 1 0.03 14.33 -25.48
CA MET A 1 -0.54 15.56 -24.88
C MET A 1 0.14 16.04 -23.58
N ILE A 2 0.26 15.26 -22.49
CA ILE A 2 1.00 15.72 -21.28
C ILE A 2 2.50 15.54 -21.42
N GLU A 3 2.95 14.39 -21.94
CA GLU A 3 4.37 14.08 -22.15
C GLU A 3 5.05 15.11 -23.08
N GLU A 4 4.39 15.51 -24.16
CA GLU A 4 4.87 16.54 -25.08
C GLU A 4 5.02 17.92 -24.41
N LYS A 5 4.09 18.28 -23.51
CA LYS A 5 4.17 19.52 -22.73
C LYS A 5 5.32 19.50 -21.72
N ILE A 6 5.63 18.33 -21.15
CA ILE A 6 6.77 18.16 -20.26
C ILE A 6 8.07 18.28 -21.06
N TYR A 7 8.18 17.56 -22.18
CA TYR A 7 9.37 17.56 -23.03
C TYR A 7 9.73 18.98 -23.51
N SER A 8 8.75 19.70 -24.07
CA SER A 8 8.95 21.09 -24.53
C SER A 8 9.41 22.02 -23.42
N LYS A 9 8.88 21.89 -22.20
CA LYS A 9 9.34 22.69 -21.05
C LYS A 9 10.73 22.31 -20.59
N VAL A 10 11.09 21.02 -20.58
CA VAL A 10 12.42 20.55 -20.17
C VAL A 10 13.50 21.01 -21.15
N GLN A 11 13.19 21.12 -22.43
CA GLN A 11 14.14 21.62 -23.43
C GLN A 11 14.51 23.10 -23.24
N LEU A 12 13.59 23.91 -22.71
CA LEU A 12 13.80 25.34 -22.43
C LEU A 12 14.66 25.61 -21.19
N LEU A 13 14.93 24.58 -20.37
CA LEU A 13 15.66 24.72 -19.12
C LEU A 13 17.18 24.74 -19.35
N PRO A 14 17.92 25.52 -18.55
CA PRO A 14 19.36 25.39 -18.38
C PRO A 14 19.78 24.00 -17.92
N GLU A 15 21.03 23.64 -18.18
CA GLU A 15 21.57 22.29 -17.93
C GLU A 15 21.65 21.97 -16.42
N ASP A 16 21.90 22.97 -15.59
CA ASP A 16 21.86 22.89 -14.12
C ASP A 16 20.45 22.53 -13.61
N ILE A 17 19.40 23.16 -14.15
CA ILE A 17 18.02 22.88 -13.72
C ILE A 17 17.54 21.52 -14.24
N LYS A 18 18.03 21.05 -15.39
CA LYS A 18 17.71 19.70 -15.91
C LYS A 18 18.14 18.60 -14.94
N LEU A 19 19.27 18.76 -14.24
CA LEU A 19 19.72 17.83 -13.21
C LEU A 19 18.73 17.78 -12.03
N GLU A 20 18.26 18.92 -11.55
CA GLU A 20 17.22 18.99 -10.51
C GLU A 20 15.92 18.31 -10.94
N VAL A 21 15.49 18.54 -12.18
CA VAL A 21 14.29 17.90 -12.74
C VAL A 21 14.46 16.38 -12.81
N LEU A 22 15.63 15.89 -13.23
CA LEU A 22 15.94 14.46 -13.26
C LEU A 22 15.85 13.86 -11.85
N ASN A 23 16.51 14.46 -10.87
CA ASN A 23 16.45 14.04 -9.47
C ASN A 23 15.00 14.02 -8.93
N TYR A 24 14.20 15.02 -9.32
CA TYR A 24 12.80 15.08 -8.91
C TYR A 24 11.96 13.96 -9.53
N ILE A 25 12.17 13.65 -10.82
CA ILE A 25 11.52 12.53 -11.50
C ILE A 25 11.88 11.20 -10.81
N GLU A 26 13.14 10.98 -10.47
CA GLU A 26 13.58 9.80 -9.72
C GLU A 26 12.89 9.71 -8.35
N SER A 27 12.81 10.84 -7.62
CA SER A 27 12.09 10.92 -6.34
C SER A 27 10.61 10.55 -6.49
N LEU A 28 9.94 11.04 -7.54
CA LEU A 28 8.54 10.71 -7.82
C LEU A 28 8.35 9.22 -8.15
N LEU A 29 9.24 8.65 -8.96
CA LEU A 29 9.23 7.21 -9.28
C LEU A 29 9.41 6.38 -8.01
N ASN A 30 10.33 6.77 -7.13
CA ASN A 30 10.57 6.07 -5.88
C ASN A 30 9.36 6.15 -4.94
N LYS A 31 8.79 7.35 -4.74
CA LYS A 31 7.54 7.54 -3.96
C LYS A 31 6.38 6.69 -4.49
N TYR A 32 6.27 6.55 -5.80
CA TYR A 32 5.21 5.74 -6.41
C TYR A 32 5.45 4.23 -6.20
N LYS A 33 6.71 3.77 -6.23
CA LYS A 33 7.07 2.39 -5.87
C LYS A 33 6.77 2.10 -4.40
N GLU A 34 7.19 2.98 -3.49
CA GLU A 34 6.92 2.87 -2.05
C GLU A 34 5.42 2.76 -1.80
N LYS A 35 4.60 3.67 -2.36
CA LYS A 35 3.13 3.65 -2.21
C LYS A 35 2.49 2.35 -2.68
N ARG A 36 3.00 1.73 -3.76
CA ARG A 36 2.48 0.45 -4.26
C ARG A 36 2.91 -0.75 -3.40
N ASN A 37 4.04 -0.65 -2.71
CA ASN A 37 4.54 -1.70 -1.83
C ASN A 37 4.02 -1.62 -0.39
N ILE A 38 3.20 -0.60 -0.05
CA ILE A 38 2.50 -0.53 1.24
C ILE A 38 1.35 -1.54 1.25
N HIS A 39 1.67 -2.83 1.34
CA HIS A 39 0.72 -3.80 1.85
C HIS A 39 0.46 -3.42 3.31
N LYS A 40 -0.79 -3.11 3.65
CA LYS A 40 -1.17 -2.83 5.04
C LYS A 40 -0.96 -4.11 5.84
N VAL A 41 0.20 -4.22 6.49
CA VAL A 41 0.48 -5.33 7.41
C VAL A 41 -0.43 -5.15 8.63
N PRO A 42 -1.27 -6.15 8.96
CA PRO A 42 -2.09 -6.07 10.16
C PRO A 42 -1.18 -5.95 11.39
N LYS A 43 -1.46 -4.94 12.22
CA LYS A 43 -0.73 -4.73 13.47
C LYS A 43 -1.37 -5.59 14.56
N PHE A 44 -0.56 -6.08 15.49
CA PHE A 44 -1.08 -6.79 16.65
C PHE A 44 -2.18 -5.98 17.35
N GLY A 45 -3.33 -6.62 17.60
CA GLY A 45 -4.48 -5.98 18.23
C GLY A 45 -5.27 -5.01 17.35
N CYS A 46 -5.06 -4.97 16.02
CA CYS A 46 -5.83 -4.08 15.13
C CYS A 46 -7.35 -4.30 15.12
N MET A 47 -7.83 -5.40 15.71
CA MET A 47 -9.25 -5.72 15.88
C MET A 47 -9.66 -5.92 17.35
N LYS A 48 -8.81 -5.51 18.31
CA LYS A 48 -9.12 -5.65 19.74
C LYS A 48 -10.39 -4.87 20.08
N GLY A 49 -11.40 -5.55 20.60
CA GLY A 49 -12.70 -4.96 20.98
C GLY A 49 -13.71 -4.81 19.84
N VAL A 50 -13.38 -5.23 18.62
CA VAL A 50 -14.33 -5.23 17.48
C VAL A 50 -15.33 -6.38 17.60
N PHE A 51 -14.87 -7.53 18.10
CA PHE A 51 -15.70 -8.71 18.26
C PHE A 51 -16.03 -8.96 19.73
N LYS A 52 -17.27 -9.38 19.98
CA LYS A 52 -17.68 -9.96 21.25
C LYS A 52 -17.69 -11.47 21.08
N MET A 53 -16.89 -12.16 21.89
CA MET A 53 -16.88 -13.62 21.93
C MET A 53 -18.16 -14.08 22.62
N SER A 54 -18.88 -14.99 21.97
CA SER A 54 -20.06 -15.62 22.59
C SER A 54 -19.61 -16.66 23.62
N GLN A 55 -20.49 -16.98 24.57
CA GLN A 55 -20.18 -17.92 25.65
C GLN A 55 -20.04 -19.37 25.16
N ASP A 56 -20.59 -19.68 24.00
CA ASP A 56 -20.60 -20.98 23.31
C ASP A 56 -19.46 -21.10 22.26
N PHE A 57 -18.48 -20.21 22.22
CA PHE A 57 -17.42 -20.25 21.21
C PHE A 57 -16.64 -21.57 21.18
N ASP A 58 -16.43 -22.17 22.36
CA ASP A 58 -15.72 -23.44 22.49
C ASP A 58 -16.64 -24.65 22.24
N GLU A 59 -17.94 -24.45 22.01
CA GLU A 59 -18.87 -25.55 21.74
C GLU A 59 -18.63 -26.16 20.34
N PRO A 60 -18.81 -27.49 20.18
CA PRO A 60 -18.67 -28.15 18.89
C PRO A 60 -19.70 -27.62 17.90
N LEU A 61 -19.23 -27.22 16.71
CA LEU A 61 -20.12 -26.99 15.58
C LEU A 61 -20.81 -28.31 15.20
N ASP A 62 -22.12 -28.26 14.96
CA ASP A 62 -22.92 -29.45 14.62
C ASP A 62 -22.32 -30.24 13.46
N ASP A 63 -21.84 -29.54 12.42
CA ASP A 63 -21.20 -30.13 11.23
C ASP A 63 -19.83 -30.79 11.51
N PHE A 64 -19.23 -30.52 12.68
CA PHE A 64 -17.92 -31.06 13.08
C PHE A 64 -18.01 -32.10 14.18
N LYS A 65 -19.22 -32.42 14.68
CA LYS A 65 -19.42 -33.43 15.74
C LYS A 65 -18.91 -34.82 15.38
N GLU A 66 -19.00 -35.20 14.10
CA GLU A 66 -18.50 -36.49 13.59
C GLU A 66 -16.97 -36.64 13.70
N TYR A 67 -16.23 -35.52 13.81
CA TYR A 67 -14.77 -35.50 13.89
C TYR A 67 -14.22 -35.37 15.32
N MET A 68 -15.10 -35.27 16.33
CA MET A 68 -14.69 -35.27 17.73
C MET A 68 -14.64 -36.73 18.26
N PRO A 69 -13.51 -37.18 18.85
CA PRO A 69 -13.32 -38.54 19.35
C PRO A 69 -14.11 -38.85 20.62
#